data_AF-A0AA85K5B4-F1
#
_entry.id   AF-A0AA85K5B4-F1
#
_cell.length_a   1.000
_cell.length_b   1.000
_cell.length_c   1.000
_cell.angle_alpha   90.00
_cell.angle_beta   90.00
_cell.angle_gamma   90.00
#
_symmetry.space_group_name_H-M   'P 1'
#
loop_
_entity.id
_entity.type
_entity.pdbx_description
1 polymer ?
#
loop_
_entity_poly.entity_id
_entity_poly.type
_entity_poly.pdbx_seq_one_letter_code
_entity_poly.pdbx_strand_id
1 'polypeptide(L)'
;MTTEQIIYMIQYDTLLGQFKGCLSKCVSFHLAKENSNESVDYCTIEIAGRILCIFQYEDISCIPWDCVNVEYVIETTGKFTQLDEVSKHLTRGRASKVLVIGDNLNLPLLMYPISCRGYQRGTSIVSSGSAASHAVATLVALIDAAIPIEECMATIMLPVDDKMNLVDNNVPYGNDWRKGRSAYLSIIPGRCHSTIQSVIQALPNMKNRIDGITLNIPIMEGGLVDLACRLNGSIENIEELVEKIKNSHLLKSFTSLHKSCQPFKREIKVGLNEETIHEYYNLNENDLTTIAKFLPEEDAFVSSDASKKSTLCLFDIDCCSKLQDDNTVRVVSWFDLNMSFSQRILDTIVFMRNVDHS
;
A
#
# COMPACT_ATOMS: atom_id res chain seq x y z
N MET A 1 -16.34 4.99 -16.73
CA MET A 1 -17.16 4.09 -15.89
C MET A 1 -18.40 4.86 -15.47
N THR A 2 -19.60 4.33 -15.63
CA THR A 2 -20.84 4.99 -15.17
C THR A 2 -20.96 4.92 -13.65
N THR A 3 -21.78 5.77 -13.03
CA THR A 3 -22.00 5.72 -11.58
C THR A 3 -22.57 4.37 -11.12
N GLU A 4 -23.46 3.77 -11.91
CA GLU A 4 -24.00 2.44 -11.63
C GLU A 4 -22.91 1.35 -11.64
N GLN A 5 -21.96 1.43 -12.57
CA GLN A 5 -20.80 0.54 -12.60
C GLN A 5 -19.91 0.73 -11.37
N ILE A 6 -19.70 1.97 -10.91
CA ILE A 6 -18.95 2.26 -9.68
C ILE A 6 -19.66 1.61 -8.47
N ILE A 7 -20.97 1.82 -8.31
CA ILE A 7 -21.75 1.22 -7.22
C ILE A 7 -21.65 -0.31 -7.26
N TYR A 8 -21.78 -0.90 -8.44
CA TYR A 8 -21.66 -2.34 -8.63
C TYR A 8 -20.28 -2.87 -8.22
N MET A 9 -19.20 -2.21 -8.65
CA MET A 9 -17.83 -2.62 -8.31
C MET A 9 -17.50 -2.44 -6.83
N ILE A 10 -18.10 -1.47 -6.15
CA ILE A 10 -17.97 -1.33 -4.69
C ILE A 10 -18.78 -2.41 -3.99
N GLN A 11 -19.98 -2.72 -4.46
CA GLN A 11 -20.87 -3.70 -3.84
C GLN A 11 -20.30 -5.12 -3.89
N TYR A 12 -19.61 -5.49 -4.97
CA TYR A 12 -19.14 -6.84 -5.23
C TYR A 12 -17.64 -6.86 -5.55
N ASP A 13 -16.85 -7.40 -4.63
CA ASP A 13 -15.44 -7.67 -4.84
C ASP A 13 -15.19 -9.19 -4.77
N THR A 14 -14.41 -9.72 -5.72
CA THR A 14 -14.12 -11.16 -5.79
C THR A 14 -13.28 -11.65 -4.61
N LEU A 15 -12.37 -10.82 -4.09
CA LEU A 15 -11.46 -11.14 -2.99
C LEU A 15 -12.07 -10.75 -1.64
N LEU A 16 -12.50 -9.49 -1.53
CA LEU A 16 -13.01 -8.92 -0.28
C LEU A 16 -14.44 -9.37 0.03
N GLY A 17 -15.18 -9.82 -0.99
CA GLY A 17 -16.57 -10.23 -0.90
C GLY A 17 -17.52 -9.06 -1.08
N GLN A 18 -18.74 -9.21 -0.59
CA GLN A 18 -19.73 -8.14 -0.67
C GLN A 18 -19.45 -7.04 0.35
N PHE A 19 -19.46 -5.78 -0.11
CA PHE A 19 -19.46 -4.64 0.79
C PHE A 19 -20.69 -4.67 1.68
N LYS A 20 -20.48 -4.59 2.99
CA LYS A 20 -21.54 -4.77 4.00
C LYS A 20 -22.28 -3.47 4.33
N GLY A 21 -21.82 -2.35 3.79
CA GLY A 21 -22.24 -1.02 4.21
C GLY A 21 -23.42 -0.54 3.40
N CYS A 22 -24.06 0.52 3.86
CA CYS A 22 -25.12 1.15 3.08
C CYS A 22 -24.52 1.72 1.78
N LEU A 23 -25.08 1.30 0.64
CA LEU A 23 -24.85 1.88 -0.67
C LEU A 23 -26.20 2.35 -1.20
N SER A 24 -26.36 3.65 -1.38
CA SER A 24 -27.61 4.21 -1.93
C SER A 24 -27.54 4.37 -3.46
N LYS A 25 -28.70 4.56 -4.09
CA LYS A 25 -28.79 4.85 -5.52
C LYS A 25 -28.19 6.24 -5.82
N CYS A 26 -27.57 6.37 -6.99
CA CYS A 26 -27.05 7.64 -7.49
C CYS A 26 -28.11 8.74 -7.43
N VAL A 27 -27.76 9.88 -6.86
CA VAL A 27 -28.52 11.13 -6.99
C VAL A 27 -27.64 12.13 -7.73
N SER A 28 -28.08 12.54 -8.91
CA SER A 28 -27.38 13.54 -9.72
C SER A 28 -27.67 14.93 -9.15
N PHE A 29 -26.62 15.71 -8.91
CA PHE A 29 -26.73 17.10 -8.47
C PHE A 29 -25.95 17.98 -9.44
N HIS A 30 -26.49 19.15 -9.77
CA HIS A 30 -25.75 20.19 -10.48
C HIS A 30 -25.24 21.19 -9.44
N LEU A 31 -23.91 21.32 -9.24
CA LEU A 31 -23.38 22.42 -8.42
C LEU A 31 -23.18 23.61 -9.34
N ALA A 32 -23.94 24.67 -9.09
CA ALA A 32 -23.51 26.00 -9.49
C ALA A 32 -22.43 26.44 -8.50
N LYS A 33 -21.24 26.79 -8.99
CA LYS A 33 -20.16 27.29 -8.15
C LYS A 33 -20.52 28.68 -7.65
N GLU A 34 -20.52 28.89 -6.32
CA GLU A 34 -20.87 30.20 -5.74
C GLU A 34 -20.00 31.32 -6.36
N ASN A 35 -20.64 32.37 -6.85
CA ASN A 35 -20.02 33.55 -7.49
C ASN A 35 -19.32 33.31 -8.85
N SER A 36 -19.69 32.28 -9.60
CA SER A 36 -19.29 32.14 -11.00
C SER A 36 -20.43 31.63 -11.89
N ASN A 37 -20.43 32.01 -13.18
CA ASN A 37 -21.35 31.44 -14.18
C ASN A 37 -20.92 30.03 -14.65
N GLU A 38 -19.93 29.41 -13.99
CA GLU A 38 -19.49 28.05 -14.29
C GLU A 38 -20.33 27.03 -13.51
N SER A 39 -21.05 26.18 -14.24
CA SER A 39 -21.71 25.00 -13.71
C SER A 39 -20.78 23.80 -13.80
N VAL A 40 -20.65 23.04 -12.71
CA VAL A 40 -19.94 21.77 -12.69
C VAL A 40 -20.95 20.65 -12.61
N ASP A 41 -20.97 19.79 -13.63
CA ASP A 41 -21.78 18.57 -13.61
C ASP A 41 -21.03 17.47 -12.86
N TYR A 42 -21.66 16.90 -11.84
CA TYR A 42 -21.11 15.80 -11.07
C TYR A 42 -22.24 14.91 -10.54
N CYS A 43 -21.92 13.67 -10.21
CA CYS A 43 -22.87 12.74 -9.59
C CYS A 43 -22.55 12.60 -8.10
N THR A 44 -23.52 12.22 -7.29
CA THR A 44 -23.24 11.79 -5.92
C THR A 44 -23.69 10.36 -5.68
N ILE A 45 -22.94 9.67 -4.82
CA ILE A 45 -23.31 8.38 -4.26
C ILE A 45 -23.17 8.46 -2.74
N GLU A 46 -24.04 7.77 -2.01
CA GLU A 46 -23.89 7.60 -0.58
C GLU A 46 -23.22 6.26 -0.28
N ILE A 47 -22.14 6.29 0.47
CA ILE A 47 -21.43 5.11 0.96
C ILE A 47 -21.31 5.22 2.48
N ALA A 48 -21.86 4.24 3.20
CA ALA A 48 -21.81 4.16 4.65
C ALA A 48 -22.22 5.51 5.32
N GLY A 49 -23.34 6.09 4.87
CA GLY A 49 -23.85 7.36 5.40
C GLY A 49 -23.05 8.60 5.00
N ARG A 50 -22.07 8.49 4.10
CA ARG A 50 -21.28 9.61 3.58
C ARG A 50 -21.57 9.84 2.11
N ILE A 51 -21.80 11.10 1.74
CA ILE A 51 -22.01 11.51 0.36
C ILE A 51 -20.64 11.72 -0.29
N LEU A 52 -20.38 11.01 -1.39
CA LEU A 52 -19.20 11.16 -2.23
C LEU A 52 -19.59 11.80 -3.56
N CYS A 53 -18.78 12.77 -3.99
CA CYS A 53 -18.94 13.43 -5.28
C CYS A 53 -18.09 12.70 -6.34
N ILE A 54 -18.68 12.42 -7.49
CA ILE A 54 -18.06 11.72 -8.61
C ILE A 54 -17.91 12.69 -9.77
N PHE A 55 -16.68 12.85 -10.21
CA PHE A 55 -16.30 13.67 -11.35
C PHE A 55 -15.77 12.79 -12.48
N GLN A 56 -15.97 13.23 -13.73
CA GLN A 56 -15.42 12.57 -14.91
C GLN A 56 -14.74 13.61 -15.78
N TYR A 57 -13.40 13.62 -15.75
CA TYR A 57 -12.57 14.52 -16.55
C TYR A 57 -11.45 13.72 -17.20
N GLU A 58 -11.17 14.00 -18.46
CA GLU A 58 -9.98 13.47 -19.15
C GLU A 58 -8.71 14.23 -18.76
N ASP A 59 -8.84 15.55 -18.59
CA ASP A 59 -7.76 16.42 -18.13
C ASP A 59 -7.87 16.68 -16.62
N ILE A 60 -6.88 16.18 -15.87
CA ILE A 60 -6.82 16.34 -14.41
C ILE A 60 -6.71 17.80 -13.96
N SER A 61 -6.21 18.71 -14.81
CA SER A 61 -6.16 20.14 -14.49
C SER A 61 -7.55 20.78 -14.45
N CYS A 62 -8.56 20.14 -15.05
CA CYS A 62 -9.93 20.62 -15.08
C CYS A 62 -10.76 20.15 -13.88
N ILE A 63 -10.24 19.25 -13.03
CA ILE A 63 -11.00 18.71 -11.91
C ILE A 63 -11.25 19.82 -10.86
N PRO A 64 -12.51 20.08 -10.47
CA PRO A 64 -12.86 21.19 -9.59
C PRO A 64 -12.75 20.79 -8.11
N TRP A 65 -11.53 20.58 -7.63
CA TRP A 65 -11.27 20.15 -6.24
C TRP A 65 -11.78 21.15 -5.19
N ASP A 66 -11.88 22.44 -5.53
CA ASP A 66 -12.45 23.49 -4.69
C ASP A 66 -13.95 23.32 -4.43
N CYS A 67 -14.73 22.88 -5.41
CA CYS A 67 -16.18 22.69 -5.27
C CYS A 67 -16.54 21.69 -4.16
N VAL A 68 -15.62 20.80 -3.81
CA VAL A 68 -15.78 19.78 -2.77
C VAL A 68 -14.75 19.90 -1.64
N ASN A 69 -14.08 21.05 -1.57
CA ASN A 69 -13.15 21.39 -0.48
C ASN A 69 -12.00 20.37 -0.28
N VAL A 70 -11.54 19.74 -1.36
CA VAL A 70 -10.47 18.72 -1.33
C VAL A 70 -9.11 19.39 -1.19
N GLU A 71 -8.35 18.97 -0.17
CA GLU A 71 -6.99 19.46 0.11
C GLU A 71 -5.92 18.42 -0.23
N TYR A 72 -6.22 17.13 -0.01
CA TYR A 72 -5.35 15.98 -0.26
C TYR A 72 -5.93 15.14 -1.39
N VAL A 73 -5.12 14.85 -2.40
CA VAL A 73 -5.46 13.99 -3.53
C VAL A 73 -4.64 12.71 -3.44
N ILE A 74 -5.29 11.55 -3.60
CA ILE A 74 -4.63 10.26 -3.76
C ILE A 74 -4.71 9.91 -5.25
N GLU A 75 -3.57 9.89 -5.92
CA GLU A 75 -3.45 9.65 -7.36
C GLU A 75 -3.16 8.16 -7.61
N THR A 76 -4.20 7.41 -7.99
CA THR A 76 -4.21 5.94 -8.17
C THR A 76 -4.39 5.50 -9.62
N THR A 77 -4.39 6.40 -10.59
CA THR A 77 -4.58 6.05 -12.01
C THR A 77 -3.40 5.27 -12.59
N GLY A 78 -2.21 5.40 -11.97
CA GLY A 78 -0.97 4.82 -12.46
C GLY A 78 -0.44 5.45 -13.77
N LYS A 79 -1.11 6.49 -14.29
CA LYS A 79 -0.77 7.15 -15.55
C LYS A 79 0.20 8.31 -15.36
N PHE A 80 -0.03 9.13 -14.33
CA PHE A 80 0.74 10.35 -14.09
C PHE A 80 1.93 10.04 -13.20
N THR A 81 3.14 10.12 -13.78
CA THR A 81 4.36 9.72 -13.08
C THR A 81 5.39 10.83 -13.00
N GLN A 82 5.23 11.91 -13.76
CA GLN A 82 6.13 13.06 -13.73
C GLN A 82 5.60 14.17 -12.82
N LEU A 83 6.52 14.92 -12.22
CA LEU A 83 6.17 16.04 -11.33
C LEU A 83 5.27 17.06 -12.03
N ASP A 84 5.60 17.45 -13.26
CA ASP A 84 4.82 18.42 -14.04
C ASP A 84 3.41 17.93 -14.35
N GLU A 85 3.24 16.63 -14.62
CA GLU A 85 1.93 16.03 -14.86
C GLU A 85 1.09 16.04 -13.58
N VAL A 86 1.64 15.55 -12.47
CA VAL A 86 0.95 15.44 -11.18
C VAL A 86 0.62 16.81 -10.60
N SER A 87 1.48 17.81 -10.85
CA SER A 87 1.26 19.20 -10.42
C SER A 87 -0.03 19.81 -10.94
N LYS A 88 -0.61 19.25 -12.02
CA LYS A 88 -1.89 19.70 -12.56
C LYS A 88 -3.05 19.56 -11.57
N HIS A 89 -3.01 18.59 -10.66
CA HIS A 89 -3.99 18.51 -9.56
C HIS A 89 -4.01 19.77 -8.68
N LEU A 90 -2.89 20.48 -8.60
CA LEU A 90 -2.70 21.66 -7.75
C LEU A 90 -3.07 22.98 -8.45
N THR A 91 -3.39 22.93 -9.76
CA THR A 91 -3.61 24.15 -10.56
C THR A 91 -4.97 24.78 -10.36
N ARG A 92 -5.99 23.99 -9.98
CA ARG A 92 -7.36 24.45 -9.80
C ARG A 92 -7.89 24.03 -8.44
N GLY A 93 -8.15 25.03 -7.61
CA GLY A 93 -8.90 24.88 -6.37
C GLY A 93 -8.05 24.68 -5.12
N ARG A 94 -8.58 23.92 -4.16
CA ARG A 94 -8.02 23.82 -2.79
C ARG A 94 -6.97 22.71 -2.63
N ALA A 95 -6.84 21.82 -3.61
CA ALA A 95 -5.88 20.74 -3.55
C ALA A 95 -4.45 21.31 -3.43
N SER A 96 -3.73 20.91 -2.38
CA SER A 96 -2.38 21.38 -2.10
C SER A 96 -1.39 20.24 -1.88
N LYS A 97 -1.91 19.01 -1.67
CA LYS A 97 -1.15 17.79 -1.42
C LYS A 97 -1.58 16.69 -2.38
N VAL A 98 -0.62 15.99 -2.99
CA VAL A 98 -0.86 14.82 -3.84
C VAL A 98 0.03 13.66 -3.39
N LEU A 99 -0.60 12.53 -3.08
CA LEU A 99 0.06 11.26 -2.81
C LEU A 99 -0.11 10.35 -4.03
N VAL A 100 0.99 10.10 -4.75
CA VAL A 100 1.00 9.23 -5.93
C VAL A 100 1.25 7.79 -5.51
N ILE A 101 0.41 6.87 -5.98
CA ILE A 101 0.51 5.45 -5.63
C ILE A 101 1.34 4.69 -6.66
N GLY A 102 2.26 3.86 -6.18
CA GLY A 102 3.16 3.07 -7.01
C GLY A 102 4.64 3.44 -6.86
N ASP A 103 5.52 2.53 -7.30
CA ASP A 103 6.95 2.75 -7.34
C ASP A 103 7.29 3.78 -8.44
N ASN A 104 7.70 4.98 -8.03
CA ASN A 104 7.98 6.09 -8.92
C ASN A 104 9.36 6.70 -8.62
N LEU A 105 10.21 6.78 -9.64
CA LEU A 105 11.58 7.29 -9.52
C LEU A 105 11.70 8.80 -9.78
N ASN A 106 10.64 9.43 -10.28
CA ASN A 106 10.62 10.84 -10.65
C ASN A 106 10.01 11.73 -9.55
N LEU A 107 9.49 11.13 -8.48
CA LEU A 107 8.86 11.82 -7.37
C LEU A 107 9.56 11.45 -6.06
N PRO A 108 9.57 12.36 -5.05
CA PRO A 108 10.13 12.04 -3.75
C PRO A 108 9.27 10.99 -3.05
N LEU A 109 9.91 9.93 -2.54
CA LEU A 109 9.24 8.86 -1.82
C LEU A 109 8.95 9.23 -0.36
N LEU A 110 7.70 9.01 0.05
CA LEU A 110 7.27 9.04 1.45
C LEU A 110 6.62 7.69 1.80
N MET A 111 7.42 6.78 2.34
CA MET A 111 6.98 5.42 2.67
C MET A 111 6.66 5.32 4.16
N TYR A 112 5.42 4.94 4.47
CA TYR A 112 4.97 4.77 5.85
C TYR A 112 5.16 3.31 6.28
N PRO A 113 5.66 3.01 7.50
CA PRO A 113 6.13 3.92 8.56
C PRO A 113 7.64 4.24 8.51
N ILE A 114 8.32 3.89 7.42
CA ILE A 114 9.79 3.82 7.34
C ILE A 114 10.42 5.21 7.17
N SER A 115 10.14 5.89 6.05
CA SER A 115 10.71 7.21 5.73
C SER A 115 9.75 8.36 6.01
N CYS A 116 8.52 8.08 6.46
CA CYS A 116 7.48 9.09 6.62
C CYS A 116 7.86 10.23 7.59
N ARG A 117 8.71 9.97 8.59
CA ARG A 117 9.23 11.00 9.51
C ARG A 117 10.04 12.10 8.83
N GLY A 118 10.53 11.87 7.61
CA GLY A 118 11.21 12.87 6.79
C GLY A 118 10.27 13.87 6.11
N TYR A 119 8.94 13.70 6.22
CA TYR A 119 7.98 14.63 5.64
C TYR A 119 8.13 16.04 6.25
N GLN A 120 8.19 17.04 5.39
CA GLN A 120 8.27 18.44 5.79
C GLN A 120 6.98 19.17 5.42
N ARG A 121 6.54 20.05 6.32
CA ARG A 121 5.44 20.97 6.05
C ARG A 121 5.75 21.79 4.81
N GLY A 122 4.81 21.82 3.87
CA GLY A 122 4.98 22.47 2.56
C GLY A 122 5.37 21.55 1.40
N THR A 123 5.76 20.30 1.65
CA THR A 123 5.91 19.32 0.57
C THR A 123 4.54 19.03 -0.05
N SER A 124 4.38 19.31 -1.34
CA SER A 124 3.10 19.17 -2.05
C SER A 124 2.89 17.82 -2.72
N ILE A 125 3.94 17.21 -3.28
CA ILE A 125 3.80 15.98 -4.07
C ILE A 125 4.80 14.95 -3.56
N VAL A 126 4.31 13.75 -3.23
CA VAL A 126 5.12 12.60 -2.82
C VAL A 126 4.55 11.33 -3.44
N SER A 127 5.40 10.32 -3.63
CA SER A 127 4.94 8.95 -3.94
C SER A 127 4.98 8.05 -2.72
N SER A 128 4.06 7.11 -2.61
CA SER A 128 4.03 6.15 -1.49
C SER A 128 4.91 4.91 -1.73
N GLY A 129 5.18 4.57 -2.99
CA GLY A 129 5.72 3.25 -3.37
C GLY A 129 4.61 2.25 -3.66
N SER A 130 4.95 0.98 -3.81
CA SER A 130 4.02 -0.14 -4.01
C SER A 130 3.85 -1.02 -2.76
N ALA A 131 2.84 -1.90 -2.76
CA ALA A 131 2.68 -2.93 -1.72
C ALA A 131 3.94 -3.79 -1.55
N ALA A 132 4.53 -4.23 -2.66
CA ALA A 132 5.78 -4.99 -2.67
C ALA A 132 6.95 -4.21 -2.05
N SER A 133 7.11 -2.94 -2.39
CA SER A 133 8.18 -2.11 -1.82
C SER A 133 8.01 -1.90 -0.32
N HIS A 134 6.77 -1.76 0.17
CA HIS A 134 6.49 -1.66 1.60
C HIS A 134 6.83 -2.96 2.34
N ALA A 135 6.45 -4.11 1.78
CA ALA A 135 6.76 -5.41 2.37
C ALA A 135 8.27 -5.63 2.45
N VAL A 136 9.00 -5.44 1.34
CA VAL A 136 10.46 -5.60 1.29
C VAL A 136 11.17 -4.62 2.22
N ALA A 137 10.82 -3.32 2.15
CA ALA A 137 11.46 -2.31 2.98
C ALA A 137 11.19 -2.55 4.47
N THR A 138 9.98 -2.96 4.84
CA THR A 138 9.64 -3.25 6.25
C THR A 138 10.43 -4.46 6.74
N LEU A 139 10.47 -5.54 5.95
CA LEU A 139 11.24 -6.75 6.27
C LEU A 139 12.72 -6.42 6.47
N VAL A 140 13.32 -5.72 5.51
CA VAL A 140 14.75 -5.34 5.54
C VAL A 140 15.04 -4.40 6.72
N ALA A 141 14.21 -3.38 6.95
CA ALA A 141 14.40 -2.45 8.05
C ALA A 141 14.37 -3.14 9.42
N LEU A 142 13.46 -4.10 9.59
CA LEU A 142 13.31 -4.86 10.83
C LEU A 142 14.50 -5.81 11.08
N ILE A 143 14.95 -6.52 10.05
CA ILE A 143 16.13 -7.39 10.15
C ILE A 143 17.39 -6.54 10.40
N ASP A 144 17.64 -5.50 9.60
CA ASP A 144 18.84 -4.65 9.72
C ASP A 144 18.94 -3.95 11.08
N ALA A 145 17.79 -3.56 11.66
CA ALA A 145 17.75 -2.99 13.01
C ALA A 145 17.99 -4.00 14.13
N ALA A 146 17.72 -5.29 13.87
CA ALA A 146 18.00 -6.37 14.81
C ALA A 146 19.47 -6.82 14.71
N ILE A 147 19.93 -7.07 13.48
CA ILE A 147 21.30 -7.43 13.12
C ILE A 147 21.60 -6.81 11.73
N PRO A 148 22.62 -5.96 11.59
CA PRO A 148 22.88 -5.27 10.33
C PRO A 148 23.07 -6.24 9.15
N ILE A 149 22.40 -6.01 8.02
CA ILE A 149 22.48 -6.87 6.84
C ILE A 149 23.66 -6.47 5.98
N GLU A 150 24.69 -7.29 5.80
CA GLU A 150 25.78 -7.00 4.86
C GLU A 150 25.28 -6.84 3.42
N GLU A 151 24.55 -7.83 2.91
CA GLU A 151 23.89 -7.82 1.60
C GLU A 151 22.70 -8.77 1.57
N CYS A 152 21.72 -8.53 0.68
CA CYS A 152 20.56 -9.39 0.51
C CYS A 152 20.04 -9.44 -0.93
N MET A 153 19.36 -10.55 -1.25
CA MET A 153 18.64 -10.77 -2.50
C MET A 153 17.18 -11.13 -2.21
N ALA A 154 16.25 -10.42 -2.84
CA ALA A 154 14.81 -10.64 -2.68
C ALA A 154 14.22 -11.36 -3.90
N THR A 155 13.45 -12.42 -3.66
CA THR A 155 12.51 -12.96 -4.62
C THR A 155 11.11 -12.59 -4.18
N ILE A 156 10.42 -11.78 -4.98
CA ILE A 156 9.10 -11.24 -4.64
C ILE A 156 8.05 -11.97 -5.49
N MET A 157 7.26 -12.83 -4.87
CA MET A 157 6.14 -13.49 -5.54
C MET A 157 4.90 -12.62 -5.43
N LEU A 158 4.29 -12.32 -6.57
CA LEU A 158 3.15 -11.42 -6.69
C LEU A 158 1.98 -12.15 -7.35
N PRO A 159 0.75 -11.95 -6.88
CA PRO A 159 -0.45 -12.35 -7.60
C PRO A 159 -0.53 -11.74 -9.01
N VAL A 160 -1.50 -12.22 -9.78
CA VAL A 160 -1.88 -11.61 -11.06
C VAL A 160 -2.47 -10.22 -10.81
N ASP A 161 -2.06 -9.24 -11.60
CA ASP A 161 -2.57 -7.86 -11.56
C ASP A 161 -3.19 -7.41 -12.90
N ASP A 162 -3.72 -6.19 -12.92
CA ASP A 162 -4.39 -5.57 -14.06
C ASP A 162 -3.44 -5.20 -15.23
N LYS A 163 -2.13 -5.39 -15.04
CA LYS A 163 -1.10 -5.17 -16.08
C LYS A 163 -0.70 -6.46 -16.78
N MET A 164 -1.37 -7.57 -16.47
CA MET A 164 -1.13 -8.87 -17.08
C MET A 164 -2.28 -9.29 -17.98
N ASN A 165 -2.00 -10.15 -18.95
CA ASN A 165 -3.01 -10.64 -19.88
C ASN A 165 -3.62 -11.97 -19.41
N LEU A 166 -4.94 -12.11 -19.56
CA LEU A 166 -5.63 -13.40 -19.32
C LEU A 166 -5.20 -14.48 -20.33
N VAL A 167 -5.00 -14.09 -21.58
CA VAL A 167 -4.52 -14.94 -22.68
C VAL A 167 -3.31 -14.30 -23.33
N ASP A 168 -2.52 -15.06 -24.09
CA ASP A 168 -1.37 -14.51 -24.81
C ASP A 168 -1.81 -13.33 -25.71
N ASN A 169 -1.27 -12.13 -25.45
CA ASN A 169 -1.61 -10.89 -26.15
C ASN A 169 -0.45 -9.88 -26.06
N ASN A 170 -0.56 -8.75 -26.76
CA ASN A 170 0.36 -7.63 -26.63
C ASN A 170 0.45 -7.15 -25.18
N VAL A 171 1.64 -6.71 -24.76
CA VAL A 171 1.86 -6.17 -23.42
C VAL A 171 1.06 -4.87 -23.29
N PRO A 172 0.20 -4.72 -22.28
CA PRO A 172 -0.62 -3.51 -22.12
C PRO A 172 0.24 -2.26 -21.82
N TYR A 173 1.41 -2.43 -21.18
CA TYR A 173 2.31 -1.34 -20.81
C TYR A 173 3.79 -1.73 -20.95
N GLY A 174 4.56 -0.93 -21.70
CA GLY A 174 6.02 -1.07 -21.82
C GLY A 174 6.48 -2.25 -22.68
N ASN A 175 7.75 -2.65 -22.50
CA ASN A 175 8.43 -3.63 -23.34
C ASN A 175 8.68 -4.99 -22.63
N ASP A 176 7.95 -5.29 -21.56
CA ASP A 176 8.10 -6.55 -20.83
C ASP A 176 7.31 -7.67 -21.52
N TRP A 177 7.89 -8.28 -22.55
CA TRP A 177 7.26 -9.30 -23.39
C TRP A 177 6.75 -10.51 -22.61
N ARG A 178 7.31 -10.78 -21.42
CA ARG A 178 6.88 -11.91 -20.58
C ARG A 178 5.47 -11.68 -20.03
N LYS A 179 5.10 -10.42 -19.74
CA LYS A 179 3.74 -10.05 -19.31
C LYS A 179 2.69 -10.17 -20.42
N GLY A 180 3.13 -10.37 -21.67
CA GLY A 180 2.26 -10.70 -22.78
C GLY A 180 1.66 -12.11 -22.69
N ARG A 181 2.28 -13.01 -21.92
CA ARG A 181 1.82 -14.40 -21.75
C ARG A 181 0.64 -14.50 -20.78
N SER A 182 -0.18 -15.54 -20.94
CA SER A 182 -1.33 -15.83 -20.08
C SER A 182 -0.96 -15.94 -18.60
N ALA A 183 -1.52 -15.04 -17.80
CA ALA A 183 -1.21 -14.89 -16.39
C ALA A 183 -1.55 -16.12 -15.54
N TYR A 184 -2.59 -16.87 -15.91
CA TYR A 184 -3.04 -18.04 -15.16
C TYR A 184 -2.40 -19.36 -15.60
N LEU A 185 -1.57 -19.34 -16.64
CA LEU A 185 -0.89 -20.52 -17.19
C LEU A 185 0.63 -20.37 -17.15
N SER A 186 1.16 -19.41 -16.39
CA SER A 186 2.59 -19.12 -16.36
C SER A 186 3.04 -18.55 -15.01
N ILE A 187 4.27 -18.87 -14.64
CA ILE A 187 5.04 -18.06 -13.69
C ILE A 187 5.82 -17.07 -14.54
N ILE A 188 5.60 -15.77 -14.32
CA ILE A 188 6.12 -14.70 -15.18
C ILE A 188 7.21 -13.92 -14.43
N PRO A 189 8.50 -14.13 -14.75
CA PRO A 189 9.57 -13.42 -14.06
C PRO A 189 9.71 -11.99 -14.57
N GLY A 190 9.73 -11.04 -13.66
CA GLY A 190 9.87 -9.61 -13.92
C GLY A 190 11.13 -9.00 -13.28
N ARG A 191 11.45 -7.79 -13.72
CA ARG A 191 12.47 -6.96 -13.07
C ARG A 191 11.84 -6.22 -11.90
N CYS A 192 12.51 -6.16 -10.75
CA CYS A 192 12.04 -5.41 -9.58
C CYS A 192 12.74 -4.06 -9.39
N HIS A 193 13.42 -3.53 -10.42
CA HIS A 193 14.27 -2.33 -10.30
C HIS A 193 13.56 -1.16 -9.61
N SER A 194 12.33 -0.83 -10.00
CA SER A 194 11.56 0.26 -9.40
C SER A 194 11.29 0.02 -7.91
N THR A 195 10.92 -1.20 -7.54
CA THR A 195 10.68 -1.62 -6.16
C THR A 195 11.96 -1.51 -5.33
N ILE A 196 13.09 -1.99 -5.84
CA ILE A 196 14.39 -1.88 -5.16
C ILE A 196 14.83 -0.43 -4.99
N GLN A 197 14.64 0.41 -6.01
CA GLN A 197 14.93 1.83 -5.89
C GLN A 197 14.02 2.53 -4.86
N SER A 198 12.73 2.19 -4.77
CA SER A 198 11.86 2.66 -3.69
C SER A 198 12.38 2.22 -2.32
N VAL A 199 12.80 0.95 -2.17
CA VAL A 199 13.40 0.46 -0.92
C VAL A 199 14.66 1.23 -0.57
N ILE A 200 15.55 1.51 -1.54
CA ILE A 200 16.78 2.29 -1.32
C ILE A 200 16.47 3.75 -0.96
N GLN A 201 15.45 4.36 -1.57
CA GLN A 201 15.02 5.71 -1.18
C GLN A 201 14.49 5.76 0.26
N ALA A 202 13.77 4.72 0.69
CA ALA A 202 13.29 4.59 2.07
C ALA A 202 14.40 4.21 3.07
N LEU A 203 15.36 3.39 2.65
CA LEU A 203 16.48 2.86 3.42
C LEU A 203 17.81 3.11 2.68
N PRO A 204 18.37 4.34 2.73
CA PRO A 204 19.56 4.70 1.96
C PRO A 204 20.80 3.85 2.28
N ASN A 205 20.87 3.28 3.49
CA ASN A 205 21.94 2.38 3.93
C ASN A 205 21.95 1.04 3.18
N MET A 206 20.88 0.70 2.45
CA MET A 206 20.80 -0.50 1.62
C MET A 206 21.28 -0.29 0.18
N LYS A 207 21.69 0.93 -0.18
CA LYS A 207 22.26 1.20 -1.51
C LYS A 207 23.43 0.25 -1.78
N ASN A 208 23.39 -0.44 -2.92
CA ASN A 208 24.36 -1.47 -3.34
C ASN A 208 24.41 -2.74 -2.46
N ARG A 209 23.44 -2.92 -1.55
CA ARG A 209 23.37 -4.08 -0.64
C ARG A 209 22.07 -4.88 -0.79
N ILE A 210 21.20 -4.46 -1.70
CA ILE A 210 19.93 -5.14 -2.00
C ILE A 210 19.71 -5.17 -3.50
N ASP A 211 19.29 -6.33 -4.00
CA ASP A 211 18.75 -6.50 -5.34
C ASP A 211 17.69 -7.63 -5.32
N GLY A 212 17.05 -7.91 -6.45
CA GLY A 212 16.09 -9.00 -6.51
C GLY A 212 15.44 -9.25 -7.85
N ILE A 213 14.38 -10.06 -7.81
CA ILE A 213 13.48 -10.31 -8.94
C ILE A 213 12.02 -10.34 -8.46
N THR A 214 11.09 -10.17 -9.39
CA THR A 214 9.68 -10.50 -9.15
C THR A 214 9.28 -11.75 -9.91
N LEU A 215 8.32 -12.50 -9.37
CA LEU A 215 7.66 -13.61 -10.02
C LEU A 215 6.16 -13.38 -9.90
N ASN A 216 5.48 -13.03 -10.99
CA ASN A 216 4.02 -13.07 -11.00
C ASN A 216 3.57 -14.53 -11.12
N ILE A 217 2.74 -14.97 -10.19
CA ILE A 217 2.26 -16.36 -10.06
C ILE A 217 0.73 -16.42 -10.22
N PRO A 218 0.16 -17.55 -10.68
CA PRO A 218 -1.25 -17.67 -11.08
C PRO A 218 -2.20 -17.80 -9.87
N ILE A 219 -2.15 -16.81 -8.98
CA ILE A 219 -3.03 -16.64 -7.81
C ILE A 219 -3.61 -15.22 -7.81
N MET A 220 -4.63 -15.00 -6.98
CA MET A 220 -5.35 -13.71 -6.92
C MET A 220 -4.99 -12.82 -5.74
N GLU A 221 -4.46 -13.38 -4.65
CA GLU A 221 -4.09 -12.62 -3.44
C GLU A 221 -2.99 -13.35 -2.68
N GLY A 222 -2.26 -12.61 -1.83
CA GLY A 222 -1.20 -13.16 -0.99
C GLY A 222 0.16 -13.11 -1.66
N GLY A 223 0.84 -11.97 -1.51
CA GLY A 223 2.23 -11.81 -1.91
C GLY A 223 3.18 -12.47 -0.93
N LEU A 224 4.36 -12.86 -1.42
CA LEU A 224 5.42 -13.45 -0.62
C LEU A 224 6.75 -12.75 -0.93
N VAL A 225 7.46 -12.34 0.11
CA VAL A 225 8.88 -11.96 0.00
C VAL A 225 9.71 -13.10 0.56
N ASP A 226 10.57 -13.65 -0.29
CA ASP A 226 11.65 -14.54 0.10
C ASP A 226 12.97 -13.75 0.07
N LEU A 227 13.56 -13.51 1.24
CA LEU A 227 14.75 -12.69 1.40
C LEU A 227 15.92 -13.54 1.89
N ALA A 228 16.88 -13.79 1.01
CA ALA A 228 18.18 -14.32 1.40
C ALA A 228 19.10 -13.16 1.80
N CYS A 229 19.69 -13.20 2.99
CA CYS A 229 20.58 -12.13 3.46
C CYS A 229 21.77 -12.66 4.26
N ARG A 230 22.92 -12.02 4.05
CA ARG A 230 24.13 -12.21 4.86
C ARG A 230 24.14 -11.13 5.94
N LEU A 231 24.23 -11.54 7.20
CA LEU A 231 24.25 -10.67 8.36
C LEU A 231 25.68 -10.30 8.76
N ASN A 232 25.87 -9.08 9.27
CA ASN A 232 27.10 -8.65 9.91
C ASN A 232 27.09 -9.07 11.39
N GLY A 233 27.07 -10.38 11.61
CA GLY A 233 26.94 -11.02 12.92
C GLY A 233 26.48 -12.46 12.74
N SER A 234 26.60 -13.26 13.80
CA SER A 234 26.12 -14.64 13.82
C SER A 234 24.84 -14.76 14.65
N ILE A 235 24.02 -15.74 14.31
CA ILE A 235 22.91 -16.19 15.14
C ILE A 235 23.00 -17.70 15.35
N GLU A 236 22.56 -18.19 16.50
CA GLU A 236 22.49 -19.62 16.80
C GLU A 236 21.40 -20.29 15.97
N ASN A 237 20.24 -19.64 15.84
CA ASN A 237 19.07 -20.15 15.13
C ASN A 237 18.14 -19.01 14.69
N ILE A 238 17.08 -19.34 13.94
CA ILE A 238 16.12 -18.35 13.42
C ILE A 238 15.29 -17.72 14.55
N GLU A 239 15.02 -18.47 15.62
CA GLU A 239 14.23 -18.02 16.75
C GLU A 239 14.94 -16.84 17.45
N GLU A 240 16.27 -16.86 17.53
CA GLU A 240 17.07 -15.75 18.05
C GLU A 240 16.85 -14.46 17.23
N LEU A 241 16.89 -14.56 15.89
CA LEU A 241 16.64 -13.41 15.01
C LEU A 241 15.21 -12.88 15.20
N VAL A 242 14.23 -13.77 15.20
CA VAL A 242 12.82 -13.44 15.39
C VAL A 242 12.60 -12.71 16.73
N GLU A 243 13.19 -13.19 17.82
CA GLU A 243 13.09 -12.55 19.13
C GLU A 243 13.79 -11.19 19.17
N LYS A 244 14.95 -11.04 18.51
CA LYS A 244 15.59 -9.72 18.38
C LYS A 244 14.68 -8.73 17.62
N ILE A 245 14.02 -9.18 16.55
CA ILE A 245 13.09 -8.32 15.79
C ILE A 245 11.87 -7.94 16.64
N LYS A 246 11.21 -8.92 17.28
CA LYS A 246 10.05 -8.70 18.17
C LYS A 246 10.35 -7.67 19.25
N ASN A 247 11.55 -7.73 19.83
CA ASN A 247 11.96 -6.86 20.92
C ASN A 247 12.55 -5.52 20.47
N SER A 248 12.81 -5.35 19.17
CA SER A 248 13.45 -4.16 18.61
C SER A 248 12.69 -2.87 18.92
N HIS A 249 13.46 -1.80 19.18
CA HIS A 249 12.88 -0.46 19.36
C HIS A 249 12.19 0.02 18.07
N LEU A 250 12.70 -0.39 16.90
CA LEU A 250 12.14 0.00 15.60
C LEU A 250 10.71 -0.53 15.43
N LEU A 251 10.47 -1.82 15.68
CA LEU A 251 9.13 -2.40 15.58
C LEU A 251 8.14 -1.73 16.55
N LYS A 252 8.57 -1.48 17.79
CA LYS A 252 7.78 -0.75 18.79
C LYS A 252 7.44 0.67 18.35
N SER A 253 8.42 1.36 17.76
CA SER A 253 8.26 2.71 17.19
C SER A 253 7.27 2.72 16.02
N PHE A 254 7.37 1.78 15.08
CA PHE A 254 6.43 1.62 13.97
C PHE A 254 5.01 1.32 14.45
N THR A 255 4.88 0.40 15.40
CA THR A 255 3.60 0.04 16.04
C THR A 255 2.97 1.25 16.74
N SER A 256 3.75 2.04 17.48
CA SER A 256 3.29 3.26 18.14
C SER A 256 2.80 4.31 17.13
N LEU A 257 3.57 4.51 16.06
CA LEU A 257 3.19 5.42 14.98
C LEU A 257 1.89 4.99 14.31
N HIS A 258 1.75 3.69 14.01
CA HIS A 258 0.54 3.11 13.44
C HIS A 258 -0.69 3.34 14.32
N LYS A 259 -0.56 3.05 15.61
CA LYS A 259 -1.59 3.34 16.62
C LYS A 259 -1.97 4.82 16.71
N SER A 260 -1.06 5.74 16.39
CA SER A 260 -1.34 7.18 16.39
C SER A 260 -2.14 7.65 15.16
N CYS A 261 -2.04 6.92 14.05
CA CYS A 261 -2.76 7.22 12.81
C CYS A 261 -4.14 6.54 12.73
N GLN A 262 -4.45 5.58 13.62
CA GLN A 262 -5.72 4.85 13.55
C GLN A 262 -6.92 5.73 13.91
N PRO A 263 -8.05 5.59 13.18
CA PRO A 263 -9.21 6.46 13.30
C PRO A 263 -9.96 6.35 14.64
N PHE A 264 -9.77 5.26 15.40
CA PHE A 264 -10.48 4.95 16.64
C PHE A 264 -10.20 5.88 17.83
N LYS A 265 -9.32 6.88 17.69
CA LYS A 265 -9.02 7.85 18.76
C LYS A 265 -9.85 9.13 18.73
N ARG A 266 -10.61 9.38 17.67
CA ARG A 266 -11.49 10.56 17.58
C ARG A 266 -12.93 10.07 17.70
N GLU A 267 -13.71 10.67 18.60
CA GLU A 267 -15.17 10.54 18.59
C GLU A 267 -15.64 10.83 17.17
N ILE A 268 -16.01 9.76 16.46
CA ILE A 268 -16.55 9.89 15.12
C ILE A 268 -17.97 10.41 15.33
N LYS A 269 -18.17 11.74 15.26
CA LYS A 269 -19.50 12.34 15.05
C LYS A 269 -19.98 12.02 13.63
N VAL A 270 -20.15 10.75 13.33
CA VAL A 270 -20.91 10.27 12.18
C VAL A 270 -22.10 9.57 12.81
N GLY A 271 -23.30 9.78 12.29
CA GLY A 271 -24.53 9.12 12.73
C GLY A 271 -24.57 7.62 12.44
N LEU A 272 -23.43 6.95 12.59
CA LEU A 272 -23.25 5.51 12.62
C LEU A 272 -22.97 5.17 14.09
N ASN A 273 -23.80 4.32 14.69
CA ASN A 273 -23.50 3.71 15.97
C ASN A 273 -22.11 3.05 15.91
N GLU A 274 -21.25 3.34 16.90
CA GLU A 274 -19.89 2.79 16.99
C GLU A 274 -19.87 1.26 16.87
N GLU A 275 -20.90 0.59 17.39
CA GLU A 275 -21.11 -0.85 17.25
C GLU A 275 -21.08 -1.31 15.79
N THR A 276 -21.72 -0.60 14.87
CA THR A 276 -21.77 -1.00 13.46
C THR A 276 -20.42 -0.83 12.75
N ILE A 277 -19.56 0.11 13.15
CA ILE A 277 -18.20 0.24 12.57
C ILE A 277 -17.26 -0.86 13.11
N HIS A 278 -17.38 -1.21 14.39
CA HIS A 278 -16.60 -2.30 15.00
C HIS A 278 -17.00 -3.68 14.44
N GLU A 279 -18.31 -3.92 14.27
CA GLU A 279 -18.83 -5.13 13.61
C GLU A 279 -18.50 -5.16 12.11
N TYR A 280 -18.41 -3.99 11.45
CA TYR A 280 -18.18 -3.87 10.00
C TYR A 280 -16.88 -4.48 9.52
N TYR A 281 -15.80 -4.21 10.26
CA TYR A 281 -14.46 -4.57 9.83
C TYR A 281 -13.99 -5.89 10.45
N ASN A 282 -14.67 -6.39 11.50
CA ASN A 282 -14.28 -7.62 12.21
C ASN A 282 -12.78 -7.63 12.57
N LEU A 283 -12.24 -6.46 12.87
CA LEU A 283 -10.82 -6.28 13.16
C LEU A 283 -10.65 -6.34 14.67
N ASN A 284 -9.97 -7.38 15.15
CA ASN A 284 -9.50 -7.38 16.53
C ASN A 284 -8.51 -6.21 16.69
N GLU A 285 -8.48 -5.56 17.86
CA GLU A 285 -7.56 -4.44 18.14
C GLU A 285 -6.09 -4.75 17.80
N ASN A 286 -5.69 -6.02 17.86
CA ASN A 286 -4.35 -6.49 17.51
C ASN A 286 -4.06 -6.49 15.99
N ASP A 287 -5.06 -6.75 15.15
CA ASP A 287 -4.90 -6.79 13.69
C ASP A 287 -4.75 -5.36 13.12
N LEU A 288 -5.45 -4.39 13.73
CA LEU A 288 -5.43 -2.97 13.35
C LEU A 288 -4.22 -2.18 13.82
N THR A 289 -3.37 -2.76 14.67
CA THR A 289 -2.34 -1.99 15.37
C THR A 289 -0.93 -2.51 15.17
N THR A 290 -0.75 -3.61 14.46
CA THR A 290 0.56 -4.23 14.24
C THR A 290 1.07 -4.04 12.81
N ILE A 291 2.34 -3.67 12.70
CA ILE A 291 3.03 -3.49 11.40
C ILE A 291 3.63 -4.81 10.90
N ALA A 292 4.06 -5.67 11.83
CA ALA A 292 4.53 -7.01 11.55
C ALA A 292 3.90 -8.01 12.54
N LYS A 293 3.57 -9.21 12.04
CA LYS A 293 3.10 -10.34 12.83
C LYS A 293 4.03 -11.51 12.58
N PHE A 294 4.18 -12.37 13.60
CA PHE A 294 5.01 -13.56 13.55
C PHE A 294 4.08 -14.76 13.64
N LEU A 295 4.02 -15.53 12.56
CA LEU A 295 3.17 -16.71 12.45
C LEU A 295 3.86 -17.88 13.19
N PRO A 296 3.17 -18.55 14.12
CA PRO A 296 3.63 -19.79 14.74
C PRO A 296 3.94 -20.86 13.69
N GLU A 297 4.83 -21.80 14.03
CA GLU A 297 5.19 -22.92 13.15
C GLU A 297 3.97 -23.82 12.85
N GLU A 298 3.05 -23.97 13.80
CA GLU A 298 1.86 -24.81 13.63
C GLU A 298 0.78 -24.27 12.67
N ASP A 299 0.85 -22.99 12.26
CA ASP A 299 -0.23 -22.34 11.51
C ASP A 299 -0.29 -22.77 10.02
N ALA A 300 0.77 -23.40 9.48
CA ALA A 300 0.86 -23.92 8.09
C ALA A 300 0.26 -22.97 7.03
N PHE A 301 0.65 -21.70 7.10
CA PHE A 301 0.01 -20.58 6.40
C PHE A 301 0.23 -20.62 4.89
N VAL A 302 -0.79 -20.30 4.10
CA VAL A 302 -0.69 -20.23 2.63
C VAL A 302 -1.23 -18.89 2.09
N SER A 303 -1.02 -18.64 0.79
CA SER A 303 -1.40 -17.38 0.13
C SER A 303 -2.83 -16.90 0.40
N SER A 304 -3.81 -17.80 0.42
CA SER A 304 -5.21 -17.44 0.69
C SER A 304 -5.42 -16.91 2.11
N ASP A 305 -4.61 -17.33 3.07
CA ASP A 305 -4.72 -16.91 4.47
C ASP A 305 -4.13 -15.51 4.67
N ALA A 306 -3.24 -15.07 3.78
CA ALA A 306 -2.68 -13.71 3.75
C ALA A 306 -3.72 -12.66 3.32
N SER A 307 -4.86 -13.08 2.77
CA SER A 307 -5.92 -12.17 2.32
C SER A 307 -6.58 -11.42 3.50
N LYS A 308 -6.95 -10.17 3.24
CA LYS A 308 -7.67 -9.27 4.15
C LYS A 308 -6.88 -8.93 5.42
N LYS A 309 -5.56 -9.04 5.37
CA LYS A 309 -4.69 -8.67 6.48
C LYS A 309 -4.28 -7.20 6.36
N SER A 310 -4.29 -6.51 7.49
CA SER A 310 -3.89 -5.10 7.65
C SER A 310 -2.39 -4.92 7.87
N THR A 311 -1.71 -6.00 8.24
CA THR A 311 -0.29 -6.06 8.58
C THR A 311 0.58 -6.03 7.32
N LEU A 312 1.70 -5.29 7.34
CA LEU A 312 2.61 -5.19 6.20
C LEU A 312 3.47 -6.44 5.98
N CYS A 313 3.85 -7.12 7.06
CA CYS A 313 4.66 -8.33 7.01
C CYS A 313 4.10 -9.39 7.97
N LEU A 314 3.80 -10.56 7.44
CA LEU A 314 3.47 -11.76 8.20
C LEU A 314 4.67 -12.69 8.09
N PHE A 315 5.52 -12.73 9.11
CA PHE A 315 6.73 -13.55 9.13
C PHE A 315 6.32 -15.02 9.25
N ASP A 316 6.71 -15.83 8.27
CA ASP A 316 6.46 -17.27 8.24
C ASP A 316 7.68 -17.97 8.84
N ILE A 317 7.66 -18.21 10.16
CA ILE A 317 8.83 -18.69 10.90
C ILE A 317 9.21 -20.10 10.44
N ASP A 318 8.25 -20.96 10.16
CA ASP A 318 8.47 -22.33 9.68
C ASP A 318 9.23 -22.35 8.34
N CYS A 319 8.95 -21.36 7.47
CA CYS A 319 9.65 -21.21 6.19
C CYS A 319 10.99 -20.45 6.29
N CYS A 320 11.32 -19.88 7.45
CA CYS A 320 12.60 -19.22 7.67
C CYS A 320 13.71 -20.25 7.95
N SER A 321 14.93 -19.97 7.51
CA SER A 321 16.05 -20.88 7.72
C SER A 321 17.39 -20.16 7.83
N LYS A 322 18.36 -20.81 8.47
CA LYS A 322 19.74 -20.34 8.56
C LYS A 322 20.65 -21.35 7.85
N LEU A 323 21.66 -20.86 7.13
CA LEU A 323 22.73 -21.74 6.63
C LEU A 323 23.69 -22.14 7.77
N GLN A 324 24.56 -23.11 7.48
CA GLN A 324 25.54 -23.62 8.44
C GLN A 324 26.70 -22.65 8.72
N ASP A 325 26.79 -21.52 8.00
CA ASP A 325 27.82 -20.50 8.17
C ASP A 325 27.50 -19.47 9.28
N ASP A 326 26.40 -19.69 10.01
CA ASP A 326 25.88 -18.92 11.14
C ASP A 326 25.52 -17.45 10.87
N ASN A 327 25.81 -16.92 9.67
CA ASN A 327 25.55 -15.52 9.31
C ASN A 327 24.64 -15.36 8.08
N THR A 328 24.36 -16.42 7.32
CA THR A 328 23.42 -16.35 6.20
C THR A 328 22.06 -16.88 6.61
N VAL A 329 21.03 -16.07 6.41
CA VAL A 329 19.63 -16.43 6.71
C VAL A 329 18.74 -16.24 5.50
N ARG A 330 17.66 -17.01 5.47
CA ARG A 330 16.54 -16.85 4.56
C ARG A 330 15.31 -16.53 5.40
N VAL A 331 14.72 -15.36 5.16
CA VAL A 331 13.52 -14.90 5.86
C VAL A 331 12.38 -14.82 4.87
N VAL A 332 11.26 -15.45 5.23
CA VAL A 332 10.05 -15.52 4.41
C VAL A 332 8.95 -14.71 5.08
N SER A 333 8.29 -13.85 4.30
CA SER A 333 7.16 -13.08 4.80
C SER A 333 6.05 -12.94 3.78
N TRP A 334 4.82 -13.26 4.20
CA TRP A 334 3.61 -12.97 3.44
C TRP A 334 3.19 -11.51 3.60
N PHE A 335 2.50 -10.97 2.60
CA PHE A 335 1.86 -9.67 2.67
C PHE A 335 0.60 -9.64 1.80
N ASP A 336 -0.39 -8.89 2.26
CA ASP A 336 -1.60 -8.59 1.49
C ASP A 336 -1.35 -7.40 0.56
N LEU A 337 -1.71 -7.50 -0.72
CA LEU A 337 -1.42 -6.43 -1.69
C LEU A 337 -2.45 -5.29 -1.65
N ASN A 338 -3.62 -5.53 -1.08
CA ASN A 338 -4.80 -4.69 -1.23
C ASN A 338 -5.14 -3.97 0.08
N MET A 339 -5.61 -4.70 1.10
CA MET A 339 -6.02 -4.19 2.39
C MET A 339 -4.85 -3.58 3.18
N SER A 340 -3.73 -4.29 3.32
CA SER A 340 -2.59 -3.80 4.12
C SER A 340 -2.04 -2.49 3.54
N PHE A 341 -1.91 -2.46 2.21
CA PHE A 341 -1.36 -1.34 1.48
C PHE A 341 -2.33 -0.16 1.43
N SER A 342 -3.61 -0.39 1.16
CA SER A 342 -4.64 0.66 1.21
C SER A 342 -4.68 1.33 2.58
N GLN A 343 -4.53 0.58 3.67
CA GLN A 343 -4.42 1.15 5.01
C GLN A 343 -3.16 2.01 5.17
N ARG A 344 -2.01 1.61 4.60
CA ARG A 344 -0.80 2.45 4.62
C ARG A 344 -0.97 3.77 3.88
N ILE A 345 -1.74 3.78 2.80
CA ILE A 345 -2.06 5.01 2.08
C ILE A 345 -2.84 5.95 2.99
N LEU A 346 -3.86 5.45 3.69
CA LEU A 346 -4.63 6.24 4.64
C LEU A 346 -3.77 6.72 5.82
N ASP A 347 -2.92 5.86 6.38
CA ASP A 347 -2.00 6.23 7.45
C ASP A 347 -1.03 7.34 7.03
N THR A 348 -0.55 7.28 5.78
CA THR A 348 0.33 8.30 5.19
C THR A 348 -0.40 9.64 5.11
N ILE A 349 -1.64 9.67 4.62
CA ILE A 349 -2.45 10.89 4.56
C ILE A 349 -2.72 11.46 5.97
N VAL A 350 -3.08 10.61 6.94
CA VAL A 350 -3.30 11.05 8.33
C VAL A 350 -2.01 11.62 8.92
N PHE A 351 -0.87 10.97 8.67
CA PHE A 351 0.43 11.45 9.11
C PHE A 351 0.77 12.82 8.52
N MET A 352 0.67 12.98 7.19
CA MET A 352 0.90 14.25 6.50
C MET A 352 0.02 15.35 7.08
N ARG A 353 -1.29 15.06 7.24
CA ARG A 353 -2.25 15.99 7.82
C ARG A 353 -1.88 16.44 9.23
N ASN A 354 -1.43 15.51 10.08
CA ASN A 354 -1.01 15.86 11.44
C ASN A 354 0.21 16.78 11.44
N VAL A 355 1.17 16.58 10.53
CA VAL A 355 2.36 17.43 10.40
C VAL A 355 2.04 18.80 9.78
N ASP A 356 1.13 18.86 8.81
CA ASP A 356 0.76 20.13 8.16
C ASP A 356 -0.08 21.06 9.08
N HIS A 357 -0.75 20.50 10.09
CA HIS A 357 -1.60 21.22 11.05
C HIS A 357 -1.12 21.24 12.50
N SER A 358 0.03 20.62 12.82
CA SER A 358 0.78 20.86 14.05
C SER A 358 1.52 22.20 13.96
#